data_AF-A0A6B9TCP0-F1
#
_entry.id   AF-A0A6B9TCP0-F1
#
_cell.length_a   1.000
_cell.length_b   1.000
_cell.length_c   1.000
_cell.angle_alpha   90.00
_cell.angle_beta   90.00
_cell.angle_gamma   90.00
#
_symmetry.space_group_name_H-M   'P 1'
#
loop_
_entity.id
_entity.type
_entity.pdbx_description
1 polymer ?
#
loop_
_entity_poly.entity_id
_entity_poly.type
_entity_poly.pdbx_seq_one_letter_code
_entity_poly.pdbx_strand_id
1 'polypeptide(L)'
;MIYVANPYHFSSDIINQDGNVMYEVESSGSARFQILEIDTGRMESVDEVYIYLDDSYGTQGISNASECVEDIVRELEIRGIGSTVVDARGLSELMSSANAHGVAVVFISGAMPHTIYTGSEDDLVLEWLRSGGSIYWLGVTMGMYVGNSDGTVSEVDGWADLFYGEGCFNSSDSYDSANVRGNDIGELLCLRSSSTQFGMSVNVADSIQLGYVSDDGYGSFSMAKFGDGMIGIVGGYYEDSTRTDLAQAIASGVTYDSTLIMEEEVSVRGGTHVGSLVAVEGATVYIFSGGYYTCYGARYILDLCMCQIPAF
;
A
#
# COMPACT_ATOMS: atom_id res chain seq x y z
N MET A 1 12.25 -10.83 -12.00
CA MET A 1 13.36 -9.84 -12.02
C MET A 1 14.57 -10.46 -11.32
N ILE A 2 15.81 -10.33 -11.81
CA ILE A 2 17.00 -10.85 -11.10
C ILE A 2 17.52 -9.72 -10.20
N TYR A 3 17.30 -9.82 -8.89
CA TYR A 3 18.02 -8.98 -7.93
C TYR A 3 19.49 -9.38 -8.00
N VAL A 4 20.32 -8.58 -8.68
CA VAL A 4 21.77 -8.70 -8.54
C VAL A 4 22.08 -8.35 -7.09
N ALA A 5 22.75 -9.25 -6.37
CA ALA A 5 23.15 -9.02 -4.98
C ALA A 5 23.86 -7.65 -4.90
N ASN A 6 23.23 -6.70 -4.22
CA ASN A 6 23.84 -5.41 -3.98
C ASN A 6 24.99 -5.62 -2.98
N PRO A 7 26.26 -5.40 -3.36
CA PRO A 7 27.38 -5.64 -2.44
C PRO A 7 27.46 -4.59 -1.33
N TYR A 8 26.63 -3.55 -1.39
CA TYR A 8 26.60 -2.48 -0.41
C TYR A 8 25.64 -2.81 0.73
N HIS A 9 26.01 -2.32 1.92
CA HIS A 9 25.19 -2.39 3.12
C HIS A 9 24.57 -1.01 3.36
N PHE A 10 23.29 -1.02 3.71
CA PHE A 10 22.51 0.17 4.03
C PHE A 10 21.85 0.00 5.39
N SER A 11 21.77 1.08 6.15
CA SER A 11 20.98 1.16 7.37
C SER A 11 20.50 2.59 7.57
N SER A 12 19.45 2.74 8.37
CA SER A 12 18.97 4.02 8.84
C SER A 12 18.40 3.88 10.24
N ASP A 13 18.25 5.00 10.93
CA ASP A 13 17.67 5.05 12.27
C ASP A 13 17.07 6.44 12.55
N ILE A 14 16.21 6.52 13.55
CA ILE A 14 15.63 7.77 14.07
C ILE A 14 16.15 8.00 15.48
N ILE A 15 16.78 9.15 15.68
CA ILE A 15 17.47 9.51 16.92
C ILE A 15 16.75 10.68 17.57
N ASN A 16 16.31 10.51 18.81
CA ASN A 16 15.80 11.61 19.63
C ASN A 16 16.93 12.18 20.49
N GLN A 17 17.36 13.41 20.17
CA GLN A 17 18.43 14.08 20.88
C GLN A 17 18.04 15.51 21.27
N ASP A 18 18.07 15.79 22.57
CA ASP A 18 17.86 17.14 23.12
C ASP A 18 16.55 17.82 22.68
N GLY A 19 15.49 17.02 22.48
CA GLY A 19 14.18 17.49 22.01
C GLY A 19 14.06 17.69 20.50
N ASN A 20 15.09 17.30 19.73
CA ASN A 20 15.04 17.24 18.27
C ASN A 20 14.93 15.78 17.81
N VAL A 21 14.13 15.57 16.77
CA VAL A 21 14.06 14.30 16.04
C VAL A 21 15.06 14.38 14.89
N MET A 22 16.00 13.45 14.84
CA MET A 22 17.01 13.35 13.79
C MET A 22 16.88 12.02 13.07
N TYR A 23 17.35 11.97 11.83
CA TYR A 23 17.52 10.71 11.12
C TYR A 23 19.00 10.46 10.84
N GLU A 24 19.37 9.20 10.80
CA GLU A 24 20.69 8.74 10.39
C GLU A 24 20.54 7.81 9.17
N VAL A 25 21.41 7.97 8.17
CA VAL A 25 21.52 7.04 7.04
C VAL A 25 22.97 6.65 6.81
N GLU A 26 23.23 5.35 6.66
CA GLU A 26 24.55 4.79 6.41
C GLU A 26 24.57 4.01 5.09
N SER A 27 25.69 4.12 4.37
CA SER A 27 25.98 3.31 3.21
C SER A 27 27.46 2.91 3.16
N SER A 28 27.75 1.63 2.94
CA SER A 28 29.12 1.16 2.71
C SER A 28 29.67 1.55 1.32
N GLY A 29 28.81 2.02 0.42
CA GLY A 29 29.14 2.50 -0.92
C GLY A 29 28.61 3.90 -1.21
N SER A 30 28.48 4.24 -2.50
CA SER A 30 27.81 5.46 -2.94
C SER A 30 26.32 5.19 -3.12
N ALA A 31 25.47 5.91 -2.37
CA ALA A 31 24.03 5.78 -2.43
C ALA A 31 23.34 7.14 -2.37
N ARG A 32 22.11 7.19 -2.89
CA ARG A 32 21.19 8.32 -2.70
C ARG A 32 19.99 7.83 -1.92
N PHE A 33 19.68 8.52 -0.84
CA PHE A 33 18.52 8.26 -0.01
C PHE A 33 17.49 9.34 -0.25
N GLN A 34 16.24 8.94 -0.35
CA GLN A 34 15.08 9.82 -0.23
C GLN A 34 14.53 9.66 1.18
N ILE A 35 14.29 10.77 1.86
CA ILE A 35 13.71 10.84 3.19
C ILE A 35 12.39 11.60 3.06
N LEU A 36 11.30 10.94 3.41
CA LEU A 36 9.96 11.52 3.38
C LEU A 36 9.37 11.47 4.78
N GLU A 37 8.95 12.61 5.31
CA GLU A 37 8.13 12.70 6.51
C GLU A 37 6.67 12.95 6.07
N ILE A 38 5.78 12.03 6.44
CA ILE A 38 4.40 11.98 5.97
C ILE A 38 3.47 12.00 7.18
N ASP A 39 2.57 12.98 7.22
CA ASP A 39 1.42 12.94 8.12
C ASP A 39 0.46 11.86 7.59
N THR A 40 0.08 10.91 8.43
CA THR A 40 -0.85 9.81 8.10
C THR A 40 -2.31 10.21 8.32
N GLY A 41 -2.55 11.43 8.77
CA GLY A 41 -3.86 12.00 8.97
C GLY A 41 -4.59 11.30 10.12
N ARG A 42 -5.84 10.91 9.88
CA ARG A 42 -6.70 10.30 10.91
C ARG A 42 -6.60 8.77 10.99
N MET A 43 -5.85 8.16 10.09
CA MET A 43 -5.76 6.72 9.97
C MET A 43 -4.38 6.24 10.39
N GLU A 44 -4.34 5.19 11.22
CA GLU A 44 -3.10 4.50 11.54
C GLU A 44 -2.49 3.87 10.29
N SER A 45 -1.19 4.06 10.09
CA SER A 45 -0.48 3.43 8.98
C SER A 45 -0.50 1.91 9.10
N VAL A 46 -0.46 1.22 7.96
CA VAL A 46 -0.47 -0.24 7.92
C VAL A 46 0.84 -0.81 8.45
N ASP A 47 0.80 -1.55 9.56
CA ASP A 47 1.93 -2.23 10.19
C ASP A 47 1.93 -3.75 9.93
N GLU A 48 0.75 -4.35 9.76
CA GLU A 48 0.59 -5.77 9.47
C GLU A 48 0.01 -5.98 8.07
N VAL A 49 0.70 -6.76 7.23
CA VAL A 49 0.26 -7.04 5.87
C VAL A 49 -0.02 -8.53 5.70
N TYR A 50 -1.24 -8.83 5.28
CA TYR A 50 -1.65 -10.16 4.84
C TYR A 50 -1.84 -10.17 3.32
N ILE A 51 -1.47 -11.26 2.66
CA ILE A 51 -1.66 -11.41 1.21
C ILE A 51 -2.54 -12.63 0.99
N TYR A 52 -3.68 -12.43 0.34
CA TYR A 52 -4.59 -13.53 0.05
C TYR A 52 -4.09 -14.39 -1.11
N LEU A 53 -3.95 -15.69 -0.86
CA LEU A 53 -3.68 -16.71 -1.87
C LEU A 53 -4.32 -18.03 -1.46
N ASP A 54 -5.23 -18.53 -2.30
CA ASP A 54 -5.80 -19.86 -2.17
C ASP A 54 -5.98 -20.47 -3.57
N ASP A 55 -5.09 -21.40 -3.93
CA ASP A 55 -5.10 -22.04 -5.25
C ASP A 55 -6.35 -22.90 -5.51
N SER A 56 -7.16 -23.17 -4.48
CA SER A 56 -8.43 -23.88 -4.64
C SER A 56 -9.61 -22.97 -5.04
N TYR A 57 -9.42 -21.66 -4.97
CA TYR A 57 -10.44 -20.67 -5.31
C TYR A 57 -10.29 -20.12 -6.73
N GLY A 58 -11.41 -19.80 -7.36
CA GLY A 58 -11.39 -19.14 -8.67
C GLY A 58 -10.77 -17.74 -8.61
N THR A 59 -9.95 -17.41 -9.61
CA THR A 59 -9.34 -16.09 -9.82
C THR A 59 -9.84 -15.47 -11.12
N GLN A 60 -9.80 -14.14 -11.20
CA GLN A 60 -10.19 -13.36 -12.37
C GLN A 60 -9.09 -12.36 -12.74
N GLY A 61 -8.66 -12.35 -14.00
CA GLY A 61 -7.63 -11.42 -14.49
C GLY A 61 -6.19 -11.76 -14.08
N ILE A 62 -5.95 -12.92 -13.46
CA ILE A 62 -4.60 -13.40 -13.12
C ILE A 62 -4.49 -14.92 -13.29
N SER A 63 -3.42 -15.38 -13.94
CA SER A 63 -3.16 -16.81 -14.16
C SER A 63 -2.04 -17.40 -13.29
N ASN A 64 -1.14 -16.56 -12.78
CA ASN A 64 0.06 -16.97 -12.04
C ASN A 64 0.08 -16.34 -10.63
N ALA A 65 -1.03 -16.42 -9.90
CA ALA A 65 -1.19 -15.73 -8.62
C ALA A 65 -0.07 -16.05 -7.62
N SER A 66 0.35 -17.31 -7.50
CA SER A 66 1.40 -17.72 -6.55
C SER A 66 2.76 -17.05 -6.85
N GLU A 67 3.17 -16.98 -8.12
CA GLU A 67 4.41 -16.28 -8.53
C GLU A 67 4.31 -14.77 -8.25
N CYS A 68 3.13 -14.20 -8.48
CA CYS A 68 2.87 -12.78 -8.24
C CYS A 68 2.90 -12.43 -6.74
N VAL A 69 2.36 -13.30 -5.89
CA VAL A 69 2.46 -13.16 -4.43
C VAL A 69 3.91 -13.24 -3.96
N GLU A 70 4.70 -14.19 -4.47
CA GLU A 70 6.12 -14.27 -4.13
C GLU A 70 6.88 -12.97 -4.44
N ASP A 71 6.58 -12.35 -5.58
CA ASP A 71 7.21 -11.09 -5.95
C ASP A 71 6.75 -9.93 -5.04
N ILE A 72 5.47 -9.84 -4.67
CA ILE A 72 5.01 -8.84 -3.71
C ILE A 72 5.68 -9.02 -2.35
N VAL A 73 5.80 -10.26 -1.85
CA VAL A 73 6.50 -10.57 -0.59
C VAL A 73 7.93 -10.04 -0.64
N ARG A 74 8.67 -10.30 -1.73
CA ARG A 74 10.05 -9.80 -1.90
C ARG A 74 10.12 -8.28 -1.95
N GLU A 75 9.19 -7.62 -2.64
CA GLU A 75 9.15 -6.17 -2.73
C GLU A 75 8.86 -5.52 -1.35
N LEU A 76 7.99 -6.13 -0.54
CA LEU A 76 7.72 -5.68 0.84
C LEU A 76 8.93 -5.91 1.75
N GLU A 77 9.56 -7.09 1.68
CA GLU A 77 10.73 -7.44 2.50
C GLU A 77 11.91 -6.49 2.29
N ILE A 78 12.20 -6.11 1.03
CA ILE A 78 13.28 -5.16 0.70
C ILE A 78 13.03 -3.77 1.31
N ARG A 79 11.77 -3.45 1.61
CA ARG A 79 11.34 -2.19 2.21
C ARG A 79 11.09 -2.29 3.71
N GLY A 80 11.50 -3.41 4.33
CA GLY A 80 11.39 -3.63 5.77
C GLY A 80 9.98 -3.98 6.25
N ILE A 81 9.05 -4.33 5.34
CA ILE A 81 7.69 -4.71 5.70
C ILE A 81 7.55 -6.23 5.68
N GLY A 82 7.22 -6.80 6.85
CA GLY A 82 6.85 -8.20 6.95
C GLY A 82 5.47 -8.45 6.37
N SER A 83 5.25 -9.62 5.76
CA SER A 83 3.94 -10.03 5.28
C SER A 83 3.66 -11.51 5.54
N THR A 84 2.38 -11.86 5.63
CA THR A 84 1.91 -13.23 5.83
C THR A 84 0.94 -13.63 4.71
N VAL A 85 1.22 -14.74 4.03
CA VAL A 85 0.29 -15.30 3.04
C VAL A 85 -0.79 -16.12 3.74
N VAL A 86 -2.05 -15.88 3.41
CA VAL A 86 -3.22 -16.55 4.02
C VAL A 86 -4.18 -17.09 2.97
N ASP A 87 -4.75 -18.26 3.26
CA ASP A 87 -5.81 -18.88 2.46
C ASP A 87 -7.19 -18.30 2.80
N ALA A 88 -8.25 -18.77 2.13
CA ALA A 88 -9.61 -18.24 2.31
C ALA A 88 -10.15 -18.45 3.74
N ARG A 89 -9.67 -19.48 4.45
CA ARG A 89 -10.05 -19.77 5.82
C ARG A 89 -9.30 -18.86 6.79
N GLY A 90 -7.98 -18.77 6.67
CA GLY A 90 -7.15 -17.89 7.49
C GLY A 90 -7.57 -16.43 7.36
N LEU A 91 -7.98 -16.02 6.15
CA LEU A 91 -8.52 -14.70 5.90
C LEU A 91 -9.86 -14.44 6.62
N SER A 92 -10.76 -15.43 6.61
CA SER A 92 -12.03 -15.34 7.36
C SER A 92 -11.79 -15.29 8.88
N GLU A 93 -10.85 -16.08 9.40
CA GLU A 93 -10.44 -16.05 10.81
C GLU A 93 -9.82 -14.68 11.18
N LEU A 94 -8.98 -14.11 10.31
CA LEU A 94 -8.38 -12.77 10.47
C LEU A 94 -9.45 -11.68 10.52
N MET A 95 -10.35 -11.64 9.53
CA MET A 95 -11.35 -10.58 9.43
C MET A 95 -12.46 -10.70 10.49
N SER A 96 -12.63 -11.88 11.08
CA SER A 96 -13.52 -12.09 12.24
C SER A 96 -12.92 -11.60 13.56
N SER A 97 -11.64 -11.21 13.58
CA SER A 97 -10.97 -10.72 14.79
C SER A 97 -11.34 -9.26 15.11
N ALA A 98 -11.20 -8.87 16.39
CA ALA A 98 -11.79 -7.63 16.90
C ALA A 98 -10.99 -6.34 16.61
N ASN A 99 -9.76 -6.43 16.10
CA ASN A 99 -8.95 -5.23 15.80
C ASN A 99 -8.47 -5.27 14.35
N ALA A 100 -9.02 -4.39 13.52
CA ALA A 100 -8.64 -4.24 12.12
C ALA A 100 -7.69 -3.06 11.87
N HIS A 101 -7.48 -2.19 12.85
CA HIS A 101 -6.59 -1.03 12.72
C HIS A 101 -5.14 -1.47 12.51
N GLY A 102 -4.42 -0.75 11.63
CA GLY A 102 -3.05 -1.06 11.26
C GLY A 102 -2.88 -2.35 10.45
N VAL A 103 -3.96 -3.06 10.10
CA VAL A 103 -3.92 -4.33 9.35
C VAL A 103 -4.42 -4.13 7.93
N ALA A 104 -3.64 -4.63 6.96
CA ALA A 104 -4.02 -4.64 5.56
C ALA A 104 -4.11 -6.05 4.97
N VAL A 105 -5.00 -6.21 4.00
CA VAL A 105 -5.05 -7.39 3.13
C VAL A 105 -4.83 -6.96 1.69
N VAL A 106 -3.85 -7.59 1.03
CA VAL A 106 -3.60 -7.46 -0.40
C VAL A 106 -4.35 -8.56 -1.15
N PHE A 107 -5.18 -8.17 -2.11
CA PHE A 107 -5.82 -9.06 -3.07
C PHE A 107 -5.22 -8.85 -4.44
N ILE A 108 -4.80 -9.94 -5.09
CA ILE A 108 -4.36 -9.94 -6.50
C ILE A 108 -5.22 -10.85 -7.38
N SER A 109 -6.12 -11.63 -6.77
CA SER A 109 -6.93 -12.66 -7.41
C SER A 109 -7.98 -12.09 -8.36
N GLY A 110 -8.27 -10.79 -8.29
CA GLY A 110 -9.40 -10.15 -8.99
C GLY A 110 -10.79 -10.65 -8.57
N ALA A 111 -10.86 -11.50 -7.54
CA ALA A 111 -12.09 -12.02 -6.96
C ALA A 111 -11.89 -12.27 -5.46
N MET A 112 -12.83 -11.86 -4.62
CA MET A 112 -12.79 -12.14 -3.18
C MET A 112 -13.33 -13.55 -2.90
N PRO A 113 -12.79 -14.30 -1.92
CA PRO A 113 -13.34 -15.61 -1.59
C PRO A 113 -14.74 -15.50 -0.99
N HIS A 114 -15.63 -16.45 -1.35
CA HIS A 114 -17.00 -16.50 -0.82
C HIS A 114 -17.10 -16.60 0.71
N THR A 115 -16.01 -16.92 1.40
CA THR A 115 -15.94 -16.97 2.87
C THR A 115 -16.00 -15.60 3.54
N ILE A 116 -15.72 -14.52 2.79
CA ILE A 116 -15.73 -13.14 3.33
C ILE A 116 -16.60 -12.18 2.52
N TYR A 117 -16.99 -12.57 1.30
CA TYR A 117 -17.73 -11.72 0.37
C TYR A 117 -18.68 -12.54 -0.50
N THR A 118 -19.95 -12.18 -0.47
CA THR A 118 -21.04 -12.82 -1.22
C THR A 118 -21.87 -11.81 -2.02
N GLY A 119 -21.58 -10.51 -1.89
CA GLY A 119 -22.39 -9.42 -2.44
C GLY A 119 -23.47 -8.93 -1.47
N SER A 120 -23.27 -9.13 -0.18
CA SER A 120 -24.18 -8.71 0.88
C SER A 120 -23.60 -7.54 1.69
N GLU A 121 -24.44 -6.62 2.16
CA GLU A 121 -24.01 -5.51 3.03
C GLU A 121 -23.43 -5.97 4.37
N ASP A 122 -23.79 -7.18 4.80
CA ASP A 122 -23.37 -7.87 6.02
C ASP A 122 -22.13 -8.76 5.79
N ASP A 123 -21.50 -8.67 4.61
CA ASP A 123 -20.29 -9.44 4.32
C ASP A 123 -19.14 -9.03 5.24
N LEU A 124 -18.39 -10.04 5.70
CA LEU A 124 -17.29 -9.89 6.67
C LEU A 124 -16.25 -8.86 6.22
N VAL A 125 -15.95 -8.80 4.91
CA VAL A 125 -15.01 -7.83 4.36
C VAL A 125 -15.47 -6.38 4.55
N LEU A 126 -16.77 -6.12 4.44
CA LEU A 126 -17.35 -4.78 4.61
C LEU A 126 -17.37 -4.38 6.08
N GLU A 127 -17.72 -5.31 6.98
CA GLU A 127 -17.63 -5.10 8.43
C GLU A 127 -16.19 -4.82 8.87
N TRP A 128 -15.23 -5.56 8.33
CA TRP A 128 -13.81 -5.42 8.63
C TRP A 128 -13.24 -4.06 8.18
N LEU A 129 -13.55 -3.64 6.95
CA LEU A 129 -13.20 -2.29 6.48
C LEU A 129 -13.83 -1.21 7.36
N ARG A 130 -15.12 -1.35 7.72
CA ARG A 130 -15.81 -0.40 8.62
C ARG A 130 -15.17 -0.32 10.00
N SER A 131 -14.48 -1.37 10.42
CA SER A 131 -13.79 -1.47 11.72
C SER A 131 -12.32 -1.03 11.70
N GLY A 132 -11.84 -0.42 10.61
CA GLY A 132 -10.48 0.12 10.52
C GLY A 132 -9.52 -0.65 9.60
N GLY A 133 -9.98 -1.75 8.99
CA GLY A 133 -9.16 -2.58 8.10
C GLY A 133 -8.81 -1.89 6.78
N SER A 134 -7.67 -2.26 6.20
CA SER A 134 -7.24 -1.78 4.90
C SER A 134 -7.26 -2.86 3.82
N ILE A 135 -7.82 -2.58 2.65
CA ILE A 135 -7.68 -3.44 1.48
C ILE A 135 -6.77 -2.75 0.46
N TYR A 136 -5.78 -3.48 -0.05
CA TYR A 136 -5.15 -3.13 -1.30
C TYR A 136 -5.57 -4.12 -2.38
N TRP A 137 -6.07 -3.59 -3.49
CA TRP A 137 -6.67 -4.37 -4.56
C TRP A 137 -5.90 -4.20 -5.86
N LEU A 138 -5.49 -5.33 -6.43
CA LEU A 138 -4.88 -5.46 -7.74
C LEU A 138 -5.71 -6.46 -8.55
N GLY A 139 -5.98 -6.13 -9.81
CA GLY A 139 -6.72 -7.00 -10.73
C GLY A 139 -7.89 -6.27 -11.39
N VAL A 140 -8.90 -7.03 -11.77
CA VAL A 140 -10.14 -6.50 -12.36
C VAL A 140 -10.93 -5.64 -11.36
N THR A 141 -12.04 -5.04 -11.80
CA THR A 141 -12.90 -4.19 -10.97
C THR A 141 -13.22 -4.81 -9.59
N MET A 142 -12.89 -4.08 -8.52
CA MET A 142 -13.10 -4.53 -7.14
C MET A 142 -14.58 -4.84 -6.87
N GLY A 143 -14.84 -5.94 -6.16
CA GLY A 143 -16.20 -6.32 -5.75
C GLY A 143 -17.04 -7.00 -6.82
N MET A 144 -16.66 -6.93 -8.11
CA MET A 144 -17.46 -7.51 -9.19
C MET A 144 -17.51 -9.04 -9.16
N TYR A 145 -16.50 -9.70 -8.59
CA TYR A 145 -16.35 -11.16 -8.66
C TYR A 145 -16.13 -11.81 -7.29
N VAL A 146 -16.75 -12.97 -7.11
CA VAL A 146 -16.56 -13.90 -5.99
C VAL A 146 -15.87 -15.17 -6.49
N GLY A 147 -14.79 -15.56 -5.82
CA GLY A 147 -14.12 -16.84 -6.01
C GLY A 147 -14.77 -17.92 -5.15
N ASN A 148 -15.05 -19.07 -5.75
CA ASN A 148 -15.64 -20.25 -5.09
C ASN A 148 -14.57 -21.32 -4.86
N SER A 149 -14.74 -22.13 -3.80
CA SER A 149 -13.80 -23.21 -3.41
C SER A 149 -13.74 -24.39 -4.39
N ASP A 150 -14.53 -24.37 -5.46
CA ASP A 150 -14.47 -25.34 -6.56
C ASP A 150 -13.66 -24.84 -7.76
N GLY A 151 -12.96 -23.71 -7.60
CA GLY A 151 -12.16 -23.06 -8.63
C GLY A 151 -12.96 -22.19 -9.60
N THR A 152 -14.28 -22.02 -9.39
CA THR A 152 -15.11 -21.16 -10.24
C THR A 152 -15.17 -19.72 -9.75
N VAL A 153 -15.57 -18.80 -10.63
CA VAL A 153 -15.82 -17.40 -10.33
C VAL A 153 -17.28 -17.08 -10.65
N SER A 154 -17.94 -16.27 -9.83
CA SER A 154 -19.30 -15.76 -10.05
C SER A 154 -19.30 -14.23 -10.01
N GLU A 155 -20.08 -13.62 -10.91
CA GLU A 155 -20.33 -12.18 -10.86
C GLU A 155 -21.34 -11.83 -9.76
N VAL A 156 -21.16 -10.66 -9.14
CA VAL A 156 -22.06 -10.12 -8.12
C VAL A 156 -22.86 -8.98 -8.71
N ASP A 157 -24.18 -9.08 -8.72
CA ASP A 157 -25.05 -7.98 -9.13
C ASP A 157 -25.05 -6.86 -8.08
N GLY A 158 -25.04 -5.59 -8.52
CA GLY A 158 -25.10 -4.44 -7.61
C GLY A 158 -23.86 -4.22 -6.75
N TRP A 159 -22.75 -4.87 -7.09
CA TRP A 159 -21.49 -4.80 -6.34
C TRP A 159 -21.02 -3.37 -6.06
N ALA A 160 -21.23 -2.44 -6.99
CA ALA A 160 -20.76 -1.06 -6.86
C ALA A 160 -21.39 -0.33 -5.66
N ASP A 161 -22.68 -0.58 -5.40
CA ASP A 161 -23.45 0.04 -4.31
C ASP A 161 -22.97 -0.40 -2.92
N LEU A 162 -22.31 -1.56 -2.82
CA LEU A 162 -21.72 -2.04 -1.56
C LEU A 162 -20.46 -1.26 -1.15
N PHE A 163 -19.84 -0.55 -2.11
CA PHE A 163 -18.63 0.23 -1.91
C PHE A 163 -18.91 1.73 -2.02
N TYR A 164 -18.57 2.35 -3.14
CA TYR A 164 -18.68 3.80 -3.33
C TYR A 164 -19.85 4.20 -4.26
N GLY A 165 -20.58 3.22 -4.80
CA GLY A 165 -21.66 3.42 -5.76
C GLY A 165 -21.21 3.38 -7.22
N GLU A 166 -22.21 3.40 -8.10
CA GLU A 166 -22.03 3.39 -9.55
C GLU A 166 -21.09 4.49 -10.06
N GLY A 167 -20.21 4.14 -10.99
CA GLY A 167 -19.23 5.06 -11.59
C GLY A 167 -17.99 5.35 -10.75
N CYS A 168 -17.86 4.77 -9.56
CA CYS A 168 -16.68 4.97 -8.71
C CYS A 168 -15.48 4.11 -9.10
N PHE A 169 -15.67 3.07 -9.91
CA PHE A 169 -14.58 2.26 -10.45
C PHE A 169 -14.72 2.14 -11.96
N ASN A 170 -13.58 2.14 -12.65
CA ASN A 170 -13.53 1.97 -14.10
C ASN A 170 -13.81 0.51 -14.46
N SER A 171 -15.05 0.15 -14.78
CA SER A 171 -15.40 -1.22 -15.15
C SER A 171 -15.07 -1.58 -16.61
N SER A 172 -14.33 -0.75 -17.33
CA SER A 172 -13.98 -0.99 -18.73
C SER A 172 -12.84 -2.01 -18.86
N ASP A 173 -13.02 -2.99 -19.73
CA ASP A 173 -11.95 -3.91 -20.15
C ASP A 173 -10.96 -3.27 -21.15
N SER A 174 -11.19 -2.00 -21.53
CA SER A 174 -10.27 -1.28 -22.40
C SER A 174 -9.07 -0.79 -21.62
N TYR A 175 -7.87 -1.08 -22.15
CA TYR A 175 -6.64 -0.49 -21.63
C TYR A 175 -6.72 1.04 -21.73
N ASP A 176 -6.48 1.70 -20.61
CA ASP A 176 -6.35 3.15 -20.52
C ASP A 176 -5.14 3.49 -19.65
N SER A 177 -4.45 4.58 -19.98
CA SER A 177 -3.25 5.00 -19.27
C SER A 177 -3.13 6.50 -19.19
N ALA A 178 -2.69 6.99 -18.04
CA ALA A 178 -2.55 8.40 -17.74
C ALA A 178 -1.10 8.87 -17.71
N ASN A 179 -0.89 10.17 -17.89
CA ASN A 179 0.43 10.81 -17.79
C ASN A 179 0.45 12.06 -16.89
N VAL A 180 -0.71 12.44 -16.33
CA VAL A 180 -0.83 13.53 -15.36
C VAL A 180 -0.74 12.97 -13.96
N ARG A 181 0.13 13.51 -13.11
CA ARG A 181 0.26 13.10 -11.70
C ARG A 181 -0.98 13.49 -10.91
N GLY A 182 -1.47 12.57 -10.06
CA GLY A 182 -2.57 12.84 -9.14
C GLY A 182 -2.14 13.55 -7.87
N ASN A 183 -0.91 13.31 -7.40
CA ASN A 183 -0.38 13.86 -6.16
C ASN A 183 1.16 13.83 -6.14
N ASP A 184 1.77 14.79 -5.42
CA ASP A 184 3.22 14.92 -5.29
C ASP A 184 3.86 13.76 -4.51
N ILE A 185 3.20 13.21 -3.48
CA ILE A 185 3.71 12.08 -2.67
C ILE A 185 4.01 10.88 -3.57
N GLY A 186 3.14 10.57 -4.54
CA GLY A 186 3.37 9.46 -5.45
C GLY A 186 4.54 9.68 -6.40
N GLU A 187 4.82 10.93 -6.79
CA GLU A 187 6.03 11.26 -7.56
C GLU A 187 7.28 11.05 -6.70
N LEU A 188 7.26 11.52 -5.44
CA LEU A 188 8.37 11.37 -4.50
C LEU A 188 8.64 9.91 -4.14
N LEU A 189 7.60 9.10 -4.02
CA LEU A 189 7.68 7.65 -3.86
C LEU A 189 8.13 6.94 -5.15
N CYS A 190 8.33 7.66 -6.26
CA CYS A 190 8.74 7.09 -7.55
C CYS A 190 7.72 6.09 -8.15
N LEU A 191 6.42 6.29 -7.91
CA LEU A 191 5.36 5.43 -8.47
C LEU A 191 5.28 5.57 -10.00
N ARG A 192 5.07 4.45 -10.68
CA ARG A 192 5.20 4.34 -12.15
C ARG A 192 4.01 3.75 -12.88
N SER A 193 3.16 2.96 -12.22
CA SER A 193 1.97 2.41 -12.84
C SER A 193 1.08 3.54 -13.32
N SER A 194 0.84 3.59 -14.62
CA SER A 194 0.01 4.60 -15.26
C SER A 194 -1.33 4.06 -15.75
N SER A 195 -1.57 2.75 -15.64
CA SER A 195 -2.82 2.14 -16.10
C SER A 195 -3.97 2.59 -15.21
N THR A 196 -5.00 3.18 -15.81
CA THR A 196 -6.23 3.65 -15.13
C THR A 196 -7.40 2.69 -15.34
N GLN A 197 -7.15 1.59 -16.04
CA GLN A 197 -8.09 0.46 -16.17
C GLN A 197 -8.44 -0.08 -14.77
N PHE A 198 -9.71 -0.35 -14.47
CA PHE A 198 -10.14 -0.80 -13.12
C PHE A 198 -9.83 0.15 -11.96
N GLY A 199 -9.31 1.35 -12.27
CA GLY A 199 -8.96 2.37 -11.30
C GLY A 199 -10.18 3.00 -10.63
N MET A 200 -9.93 3.72 -9.53
CA MET A 200 -10.97 4.44 -8.80
C MET A 200 -11.18 5.83 -9.40
N SER A 201 -12.42 6.31 -9.40
CA SER A 201 -12.74 7.67 -9.83
C SER A 201 -12.15 8.70 -8.87
N VAL A 202 -11.63 9.80 -9.42
CA VAL A 202 -11.15 10.95 -8.64
C VAL A 202 -12.25 11.68 -7.87
N ASN A 203 -13.52 11.37 -8.16
CA ASN A 203 -14.68 11.98 -7.50
C ASN A 203 -15.08 11.24 -6.21
N VAL A 204 -14.44 10.10 -5.89
CA VAL A 204 -14.65 9.45 -4.59
C VAL A 204 -14.17 10.39 -3.49
N ALA A 205 -15.07 10.71 -2.55
CA ALA A 205 -14.76 11.59 -1.43
C ALA A 205 -13.72 10.97 -0.49
N ASP A 206 -13.00 11.82 0.26
CA ASP A 206 -11.97 11.39 1.20
C ASP A 206 -10.96 10.41 0.56
N SER A 207 -10.45 10.81 -0.62
CA SER A 207 -9.50 10.02 -1.41
C SER A 207 -8.26 10.82 -1.81
N ILE A 208 -7.17 10.08 -2.00
CA ILE A 208 -5.91 10.56 -2.58
C ILE A 208 -5.57 9.77 -3.83
N GLN A 209 -5.04 10.48 -4.83
CA GLN A 209 -4.64 9.92 -6.12
C GLN A 209 -3.11 9.85 -6.17
N LEU A 210 -2.52 8.78 -5.64
CA LEU A 210 -1.05 8.62 -5.61
C LEU A 210 -0.46 8.41 -7.01
N GLY A 211 -1.19 7.74 -7.89
CA GLY A 211 -0.72 7.43 -9.23
C GLY A 211 -0.86 8.59 -10.21
N TYR A 212 -1.21 8.22 -11.45
CA TYR A 212 -1.59 9.13 -12.51
C TYR A 212 -3.11 9.17 -12.67
N VAL A 213 -3.64 10.27 -13.19
CA VAL A 213 -5.08 10.48 -13.41
C VAL A 213 -5.36 10.64 -14.90
N SER A 214 -6.30 9.86 -15.44
CA SER A 214 -6.71 9.97 -16.85
C SER A 214 -7.67 11.14 -17.07
N ASP A 215 -7.81 11.56 -18.32
CA ASP A 215 -8.75 12.62 -18.72
C ASP A 215 -10.21 12.25 -18.40
N ASP A 216 -10.53 10.94 -18.35
CA ASP A 216 -11.84 10.41 -17.98
C ASP A 216 -12.07 10.34 -16.46
N GLY A 217 -11.08 10.77 -15.65
CA GLY A 217 -11.24 10.96 -14.21
C GLY A 217 -11.05 9.70 -13.36
N TYR A 218 -10.17 8.79 -13.78
CA TYR A 218 -9.77 7.61 -12.99
C TYR A 218 -8.28 7.63 -12.66
N GLY A 219 -7.93 7.15 -11.46
CA GLY A 219 -6.55 7.07 -10.98
C GLY A 219 -5.91 5.70 -11.18
N SER A 220 -4.60 5.67 -11.48
CA SER A 220 -3.82 4.43 -11.59
C SER A 220 -3.35 3.86 -10.25
N PHE A 221 -3.34 4.69 -9.21
CA PHE A 221 -3.27 4.25 -7.83
C PHE A 221 -4.04 5.26 -6.98
N SER A 222 -5.16 4.83 -6.42
CA SER A 222 -6.00 5.65 -5.54
C SER A 222 -6.12 4.99 -4.17
N MET A 223 -6.29 5.78 -3.13
CA MET A 223 -6.71 5.29 -1.82
C MET A 223 -7.86 6.14 -1.31
N ALA A 224 -8.91 5.51 -0.79
CA ALA A 224 -10.07 6.21 -0.28
C ALA A 224 -10.53 5.62 1.04
N LYS A 225 -11.14 6.47 1.87
CA LYS A 225 -11.75 6.08 3.13
C LYS A 225 -12.95 5.15 2.92
N PHE A 226 -13.03 4.07 3.69
CA PHE A 226 -14.23 3.24 3.78
C PHE A 226 -14.57 2.91 5.23
N GLY A 227 -15.65 3.49 5.76
CA GLY A 227 -15.92 3.44 7.20
C GLY A 227 -14.74 4.02 7.99
N ASP A 228 -14.19 3.29 8.96
CA ASP A 228 -12.97 3.71 9.67
C ASP A 228 -11.68 3.20 8.99
N GLY A 229 -11.79 2.38 7.94
CA GLY A 229 -10.68 1.80 7.19
C GLY A 229 -10.41 2.47 5.83
N MET A 230 -9.74 1.74 4.94
CA MET A 230 -9.29 2.25 3.64
C MET A 230 -9.33 1.19 2.54
N ILE A 231 -9.63 1.64 1.32
CA ILE A 231 -9.47 0.85 0.10
C ILE A 231 -8.44 1.54 -0.79
N GLY A 232 -7.31 0.87 -1.04
CA GLY A 232 -6.33 1.20 -2.05
C GLY A 232 -6.56 0.39 -3.33
N ILE A 233 -6.72 1.06 -4.47
CA ILE A 233 -6.89 0.45 -5.79
C ILE A 233 -5.66 0.77 -6.63
N VAL A 234 -4.97 -0.26 -7.12
CA VAL A 234 -3.97 -0.12 -8.17
C VAL A 234 -4.63 -0.49 -9.50
N GLY A 235 -4.71 0.48 -10.41
CA GLY A 235 -5.29 0.30 -11.73
C GLY A 235 -4.42 -0.57 -12.63
N GLY A 236 -5.09 -1.30 -13.52
CA GLY A 236 -4.51 -2.22 -14.47
C GLY A 236 -4.43 -3.65 -13.97
N TYR A 237 -3.98 -4.52 -14.88
CA TYR A 237 -3.58 -5.87 -14.53
C TYR A 237 -2.27 -5.88 -13.75
N TYR A 238 -1.98 -7.01 -13.12
CA TYR A 238 -0.71 -7.21 -12.44
C TYR A 238 0.48 -7.08 -13.42
N GLU A 239 1.34 -6.11 -13.13
CA GLU A 239 2.58 -5.82 -13.85
C GLU A 239 3.72 -5.51 -12.86
N ASP A 240 4.96 -5.52 -13.35
CA ASP A 240 6.16 -5.19 -12.57
C ASP A 240 6.03 -3.83 -11.84
N SER A 241 5.41 -2.84 -12.47
CA SER A 241 5.17 -1.52 -11.89
C SER A 241 4.14 -1.55 -10.77
N THR A 242 3.01 -2.24 -10.96
CA THR A 242 1.93 -2.32 -9.97
C THR A 242 2.39 -2.93 -8.65
N ARG A 243 3.21 -4.01 -8.68
CA ARG A 243 3.73 -4.62 -7.45
C ARG A 243 4.70 -3.72 -6.71
N THR A 244 5.55 -3.00 -7.45
CA THR A 244 6.57 -2.12 -6.89
C THR A 244 5.89 -0.92 -6.25
N ASP A 245 4.94 -0.32 -6.96
CA ASP A 245 4.16 0.82 -6.50
C ASP A 245 3.35 0.47 -5.26
N LEU A 246 2.68 -0.68 -5.25
CA LEU A 246 1.95 -1.21 -4.08
C LEU A 246 2.86 -1.30 -2.86
N ALA A 247 3.99 -2.00 -3.00
CA ALA A 247 4.92 -2.21 -1.89
C ALA A 247 5.51 -0.89 -1.40
N GLN A 248 5.78 0.05 -2.31
CA GLN A 248 6.26 1.38 -1.97
C GLN A 248 5.23 2.19 -1.17
N ALA A 249 3.97 2.20 -1.59
CA ALA A 249 2.89 2.87 -0.88
C ALA A 249 2.72 2.28 0.54
N ILE A 250 2.58 0.95 0.65
CA ILE A 250 2.47 0.27 1.95
C ILE A 250 3.66 0.60 2.84
N ALA A 251 4.89 0.47 2.31
CA ALA A 251 6.09 0.71 3.09
C ALA A 251 6.26 2.17 3.54
N SER A 252 5.74 3.14 2.80
CA SER A 252 5.76 4.54 3.23
C SER A 252 4.80 4.84 4.38
N GLY A 253 3.79 3.99 4.59
CA GLY A 253 2.71 4.22 5.57
C GLY A 253 1.70 5.28 5.14
N VAL A 254 1.73 5.72 3.88
CA VAL A 254 0.76 6.67 3.32
C VAL A 254 -0.67 6.12 3.42
N THR A 255 -1.61 6.99 3.78
CA THR A 255 -3.05 6.69 3.91
C THR A 255 -3.86 7.59 2.98
N TYR A 256 -5.19 7.41 2.95
CA TYR A 256 -6.09 8.22 2.13
C TYR A 256 -6.10 9.71 2.49
N ASP A 257 -5.64 10.07 3.70
CA ASP A 257 -5.64 11.45 4.25
C ASP A 257 -4.21 11.96 4.45
N SER A 258 -3.23 11.35 3.79
CA SER A 258 -1.83 11.70 4.00
C SER A 258 -1.43 13.04 3.40
N THR A 259 -0.54 13.74 4.09
CA THR A 259 0.11 14.96 3.58
C THR A 259 1.62 14.91 3.78
N LEU A 260 2.36 15.51 2.86
CA LEU A 260 3.82 15.60 2.97
C LEU A 260 4.20 16.70 3.97
N ILE A 261 4.98 16.35 4.99
CA ILE A 261 5.56 17.31 5.94
C ILE A 261 6.93 17.77 5.45
N MET A 262 7.78 16.81 5.07
CA MET A 262 9.16 17.08 4.67
C MET A 262 9.65 16.09 3.62
N GLU A 263 10.52 16.59 2.74
CA GLU A 263 11.26 15.83 1.76
C GLU A 263 12.74 16.24 1.80
N GLU A 264 13.64 15.26 1.82
CA GLU A 264 15.07 15.47 1.63
C GLU A 264 15.69 14.37 0.76
N GLU A 265 16.59 14.76 -0.17
CA GLU A 265 17.46 13.83 -0.89
C GLU A 265 18.89 13.96 -0.37
N VAL A 266 19.49 12.86 0.08
CA VAL A 266 20.85 12.81 0.62
C VAL A 266 21.73 11.88 -0.20
N SER A 267 22.94 12.34 -0.54
CA SER A 267 23.98 11.51 -1.15
C SER A 267 25.04 11.10 -0.12
N VAL A 268 25.18 9.79 0.12
CA VAL A 268 26.19 9.22 1.02
C VAL A 268 27.27 8.51 0.20
N ARG A 269 28.55 8.66 0.57
CA ARG A 269 29.69 8.03 -0.12
C ARG A 269 30.62 7.35 0.89
N GLY A 270 30.23 6.16 1.35
CA GLY A 270 30.97 5.43 2.36
C GLY A 270 30.95 6.14 3.72
N GLY A 271 30.05 5.74 4.60
CA GLY A 271 29.89 6.30 5.94
C GLY A 271 28.46 6.71 6.23
N THR A 272 28.30 7.66 7.14
CA THR A 272 27.04 8.03 7.77
C THR A 272 26.71 9.50 7.51
N HIS A 273 25.43 9.79 7.27
CA HIS A 273 24.88 11.14 7.25
C HIS A 273 23.79 11.26 8.32
N VAL A 274 23.71 12.43 8.95
CA VAL A 274 22.70 12.75 9.96
C VAL A 274 22.00 14.04 9.54
N GLY A 275 20.67 14.01 9.53
CA GLY A 275 19.81 15.15 9.25
C GLY A 275 18.77 15.35 10.35
N SER A 276 17.92 16.35 10.19
CA SER A 276 16.88 16.70 11.17
C SER A 276 15.49 16.56 10.57
N LEU A 277 14.54 16.16 11.40
CA LEU A 277 13.14 15.98 11.06
C LEU A 277 12.27 17.04 11.75
N VAL A 278 11.03 17.17 11.31
CA VAL A 278 10.01 17.86 12.07
C VAL A 278 9.44 16.87 13.10
N ALA A 279 9.16 17.36 14.31
CA ALA A 279 8.60 16.51 15.35
C ALA A 279 7.07 16.53 15.26
N VAL A 280 6.48 15.63 14.47
CA VAL A 280 5.03 15.47 14.33
C VAL A 280 4.61 14.10 14.86
N GLU A 281 3.75 14.07 15.89
CA GLU A 281 3.25 12.83 16.49
C GLU A 281 2.44 12.02 15.48
N GLY A 282 2.72 10.73 15.36
CA GLY A 282 2.02 9.82 14.45
C GLY A 282 2.40 9.98 12.97
N ALA A 283 3.30 10.90 12.63
CA ALA A 283 3.86 10.97 11.30
C ALA A 283 4.78 9.77 11.03
N THR A 284 4.81 9.31 9.79
CA THR A 284 5.76 8.29 9.33
C THR A 284 6.97 8.96 8.70
N VAL A 285 8.15 8.41 8.97
CA VAL A 285 9.38 8.75 8.25
C VAL A 285 9.75 7.55 7.42
N TYR A 286 9.73 7.72 6.10
CA TYR A 286 10.12 6.68 5.15
C TYR A 286 11.43 7.04 4.47
N ILE A 287 12.43 6.19 4.67
CA ILE A 287 13.78 6.36 4.15
C ILE A 287 14.04 5.24 3.15
N PHE A 288 14.35 5.57 1.90
CA PHE A 288 14.60 4.55 0.89
C PHE A 288 15.69 4.95 -0.12
N SER A 289 16.27 3.95 -0.79
CA SER A 289 17.28 4.13 -1.84
C SER A 289 16.96 3.28 -3.06
N GLY A 290 17.30 3.78 -4.25
CA GLY A 290 17.09 3.10 -5.54
C GLY A 290 15.87 3.58 -6.34
N GLY A 291 15.02 4.44 -5.76
CA GLY A 291 13.79 4.89 -6.40
C GLY A 291 12.88 3.71 -6.69
N TYR A 292 12.34 3.64 -7.91
CA TYR A 292 11.54 2.51 -8.39
C TYR A 292 12.24 1.14 -8.22
N TYR A 293 13.54 1.05 -8.49
CA TYR A 293 14.30 -0.18 -8.25
C TYR A 293 14.88 -0.14 -6.83
N THR A 294 13.99 -0.13 -5.84
CA THR A 294 14.35 0.02 -4.44
C THR A 294 15.33 -1.10 -4.02
N CYS A 295 16.42 -0.70 -3.38
CA CYS A 295 17.41 -1.62 -2.83
C CYS A 295 17.54 -1.52 -1.31
N TYR A 296 16.86 -0.56 -0.71
CA TYR A 296 16.71 -0.35 0.72
C TYR A 296 15.47 0.48 0.99
N GLY A 297 14.66 0.09 1.97
CA GLY A 297 13.60 0.91 2.53
C GLY A 297 13.42 0.61 4.01
N ALA A 298 13.13 1.64 4.81
CA ALA A 298 12.77 1.51 6.21
C ALA A 298 11.76 2.60 6.58
N ARG A 299 10.77 2.21 7.39
CA ARG A 299 9.76 3.11 7.95
C ARG A 299 9.92 3.22 9.45
N TYR A 300 9.69 4.43 9.95
CA TYR A 300 9.64 4.75 11.37
C TYR A 300 8.38 5.53 11.67
N ILE A 301 7.79 5.33 12.84
CA ILE A 301 6.65 6.09 13.34
C ILE A 301 7.17 7.03 14.42
N LEU A 302 6.84 8.32 14.32
CA LEU A 302 7.29 9.31 15.28
C LEU A 302 6.36 9.34 16.52
N ASP A 303 6.85 8.75 17.61
CA ASP A 303 6.21 8.86 18.92
C ASP A 303 6.81 10.00 19.74
N LEU A 304 6.04 11.07 19.98
CA LEU A 304 6.47 12.20 20.83
C LEU A 304 6.61 11.82 22.32
N CYS A 305 6.18 10.62 22.71
CA CYS A 305 6.30 10.11 24.08
C CYS A 305 7.74 9.74 24.52
N MET A 306 8.77 9.94 23.69
CA MET A 306 10.16 9.68 24.07
C MET A 306 10.89 10.84 24.80
N CYS A 307 10.19 11.92 25.16
CA CYS A 307 10.72 12.96 26.03
C CYS A 307 10.28 12.79 27.49
N GLN A 308 11.27 12.69 28.41
CA GLN A 308 11.22 12.55 29.89
C GLN A 308 11.27 11.09 30.36
N ILE A 309 12.33 10.59 31.02
CA ILE A 309 12.88 11.06 32.32
C ILE A 309 14.42 10.89 32.36
N PRO A 310 15.22 11.90 32.76
CA PRO A 310 16.58 11.65 33.21
C PRO A 310 16.52 10.93 34.55
N ALA A 311 17.01 9.69 34.60
CA ALA A 311 17.25 9.02 35.87
C ALA A 311 18.28 9.82 36.67
N PHE A 312 17.85 10.40 37.79
CA PHE A 312 18.70 10.93 38.85
C PHE A 312 19.41 9.79 39.59
#